data_AF-A0A835AWY6-F1
#
_entry.id   AF-A0A835AWY6-F1
#
_cell.length_a   1.000
_cell.length_b   1.000
_cell.length_c   1.000
_cell.angle_alpha   90.00
_cell.angle_beta   90.00
_cell.angle_gamma   90.00
#
_symmetry.space_group_name_H-M   'P 1'
#
loop_
_entity.id
_entity.type
_entity.pdbx_description
1 polymer ?
#
loop_
_entity_poly.entity_id
_entity_poly.type
_entity_poly.pdbx_seq_one_letter_code
_entity_poly.pdbx_strand_id
1 'polypeptide(L)'
;MWKRTFGNSFKTVLLVKQVGCLWILVHWDSSLDFQTMIIHARERFNSVIFREVIIVTMCSIWKHCNNIIFYGGSLYFGSWRKIFMDKMKGVTLRAKPRVKDRINIWLSSLL
;
A
#
# COMPACT_ATOMS: atom_id res chain seq x y z
N MET A 1 16.39 26.50 4.00
CA MET A 1 16.69 25.17 3.43
C MET A 1 15.65 24.07 3.73
N TRP A 2 14.63 24.32 4.58
CA TRP A 2 13.63 23.29 4.92
C TRP A 2 12.37 23.31 4.03
N LYS A 3 12.02 24.45 3.39
CA LYS A 3 10.77 24.58 2.60
C LYS A 3 10.78 23.89 1.23
N ARG A 4 11.94 23.69 0.58
CA ARG A 4 12.01 23.02 -0.75
C ARG A 4 11.88 21.51 -0.67
N THR A 5 12.36 20.88 0.40
CA THR A 5 12.35 19.42 0.57
C THR A 5 10.94 18.88 0.80
N PHE A 6 10.07 19.62 1.49
CA PHE A 6 8.67 19.21 1.73
C PHE A 6 7.79 19.29 0.47
N GLY A 7 7.99 20.28 -0.40
CA GLY A 7 7.19 20.42 -1.63
C GLY A 7 7.39 19.25 -2.61
N ASN A 8 8.62 18.78 -2.76
CA ASN A 8 8.91 17.57 -3.54
C ASN A 8 8.48 16.30 -2.82
N SER A 9 8.65 16.23 -1.49
CA SER A 9 8.21 15.09 -0.69
C SER A 9 6.69 14.86 -0.75
N PHE A 10 5.88 15.93 -0.79
CA PHE A 10 4.42 15.80 -0.88
C PHE A 10 3.98 15.21 -2.22
N LYS A 11 4.59 15.64 -3.32
CA LYS A 11 4.37 15.06 -4.66
C LYS A 11 4.82 13.60 -4.73
N THR A 12 5.97 13.27 -4.14
CA THR A 12 6.48 11.91 -4.04
C THR A 12 5.53 11.01 -3.25
N VAL A 13 5.03 11.46 -2.09
CA VAL A 13 4.06 10.71 -1.28
C VAL A 13 2.75 10.51 -2.05
N LEU A 14 2.26 11.53 -2.76
CA LEU A 14 1.03 11.42 -3.57
C LEU A 14 1.20 10.41 -4.71
N LEU A 15 2.31 10.49 -5.46
CA LEU A 15 2.63 9.58 -6.56
C LEU A 15 2.78 8.13 -6.08
N VAL A 16 3.52 7.89 -5.00
CA VAL A 16 3.68 6.54 -4.42
C VAL A 16 2.34 6.01 -3.92
N LYS A 17 1.53 6.87 -3.26
CA LYS A 17 0.19 6.49 -2.81
C LYS A 17 -0.70 6.11 -4.00
N GLN A 18 -0.69 6.92 -5.06
CA GLN A 18 -1.52 6.70 -6.23
C GLN A 18 -1.11 5.43 -6.98
N VAL A 19 0.18 5.23 -7.23
CA VAL A 19 0.72 4.03 -7.90
C VAL A 19 0.54 2.77 -7.05
N GLY A 20 0.80 2.84 -5.73
CA GLY A 20 0.65 1.69 -4.84
C GLY A 20 -0.80 1.24 -4.69
N CYS A 21 -1.74 2.18 -4.58
CA CYS A 21 -3.16 1.86 -4.50
C CYS A 21 -3.73 1.36 -5.84
N LEU A 22 -3.26 1.93 -6.96
CA LEU A 22 -3.61 1.48 -8.30
C LEU A 22 -3.13 0.04 -8.54
N TRP A 23 -1.91 -0.28 -8.09
CA TRP A 23 -1.35 -1.63 -8.23
C TRP A 23 -2.09 -2.69 -7.41
N ILE A 24 -2.69 -2.30 -6.29
CA ILE A 24 -3.45 -3.19 -5.40
C ILE A 24 -4.94 -3.26 -5.80
N LEU A 25 -5.30 -2.67 -6.95
CA LEU A 25 -6.66 -2.59 -7.50
C LEU A 25 -7.67 -1.88 -6.57
N VAL A 26 -7.19 -1.07 -5.62
CA VAL A 26 -8.06 -0.28 -4.74
C VAL A 26 -8.21 1.10 -5.35
N HIS A 27 -9.32 1.32 -6.05
CA HIS A 27 -9.70 2.63 -6.55
C HIS A 27 -10.29 3.46 -5.41
N TRP A 28 -9.61 4.55 -5.05
CA TRP A 28 -10.08 5.51 -4.05
C TRP A 28 -10.89 6.60 -4.74
N ASP A 29 -12.12 6.80 -4.29
CA ASP A 29 -12.94 7.93 -4.72
C ASP A 29 -12.73 9.12 -3.79
N SER A 30 -11.96 10.12 -4.25
CA SER A 30 -11.65 11.32 -3.48
C SER A 30 -12.81 12.31 -3.37
N SER A 31 -13.94 12.06 -4.04
CA SER A 31 -15.16 12.87 -3.88
C SER A 31 -15.95 12.50 -2.62
N LEU A 32 -15.68 11.33 -2.05
CA LEU A 32 -16.36 10.81 -0.87
C LEU A 32 -15.62 11.19 0.42
N ASP A 33 -16.35 11.23 1.54
CA ASP A 33 -15.73 11.32 2.85
C ASP A 33 -14.91 10.05 3.15
N PHE A 34 -13.94 10.17 4.05
CA PHE A 34 -12.99 9.10 4.34
C PHE A 34 -13.64 7.79 4.78
N GLN A 35 -14.71 7.84 5.58
CA GLN A 35 -15.37 6.63 6.07
C GLN A 35 -16.08 5.92 4.92
N THR A 36 -16.89 6.65 4.15
CA THR A 36 -17.60 6.09 2.99
C THR A 36 -16.63 5.58 1.93
N MET A 37 -15.51 6.28 1.72
CA MET A 37 -14.47 5.87 0.79
C MET A 37 -13.85 4.50 1.17
N ILE A 38 -13.61 4.25 2.46
CA ILE A 38 -13.12 2.95 2.94
C ILE A 38 -14.18 1.86 2.80
N ILE A 39 -15.44 2.16 3.10
CA ILE A 39 -16.55 1.21 2.97
C ILE A 39 -16.68 0.79 1.50
N HIS A 40 -16.74 1.75 0.58
CA HIS A 40 -16.79 1.49 -0.87
C HIS A 40 -15.59 0.66 -1.36
N ALA A 41 -14.38 1.01 -0.91
CA ALA A 41 -13.17 0.26 -1.27
C ALA A 41 -13.23 -1.19 -0.78
N ARG A 42 -13.72 -1.41 0.45
CA ARG A 42 -13.89 -2.75 1.04
C ARG A 42 -14.92 -3.57 0.26
N GLU A 43 -16.07 -2.98 -0.08
CA GLU A 43 -17.13 -3.64 -0.83
C GLU A 43 -16.66 -4.04 -2.22
N ARG A 44 -15.94 -3.15 -2.93
CA ARG A 44 -15.35 -3.46 -4.24
C ARG A 44 -14.28 -4.55 -4.16
N PHE A 45 -13.45 -4.53 -3.13
CA PHE A 45 -12.41 -5.55 -2.92
C PHE A 45 -13.01 -6.92 -2.57
N ASN A 46 -14.20 -6.95 -1.97
CA ASN A 46 -15.03 -8.13 -1.71
C ASN A 46 -14.28 -9.34 -1.13
N SER A 47 -13.37 -9.10 -0.18
CA SER A 47 -12.60 -10.17 0.43
C SER A 47 -12.21 -9.84 1.87
N VAL A 48 -12.19 -10.87 2.71
CA VAL A 48 -11.84 -10.78 4.14
C VAL A 48 -10.40 -10.32 4.38
N ILE A 49 -9.54 -10.41 3.37
CA ILE A 49 -8.12 -10.01 3.44
C ILE A 49 -7.90 -8.51 3.20
N PHE A 50 -8.97 -7.76 2.88
CA PHE A 50 -8.89 -6.33 2.55
C PHE A 50 -8.13 -5.53 3.61
N ARG A 51 -8.42 -5.80 4.89
CA ARG A 51 -7.83 -5.06 6.01
C ARG A 51 -6.33 -5.32 6.10
N GLU A 52 -5.89 -6.55 5.94
CA GLU A 52 -4.49 -6.94 5.98
C GLU A 52 -3.73 -6.30 4.82
N VAL A 53 -4.31 -6.37 3.62
CA VAL A 53 -3.75 -5.75 2.41
C VAL A 53 -3.63 -4.24 2.59
N ILE A 54 -4.68 -3.54 3.04
CA ILE A 54 -4.65 -2.08 3.15
C ILE A 54 -3.67 -1.59 4.21
N ILE A 55 -3.60 -2.26 5.37
CA ILE A 55 -2.64 -1.91 6.41
C ILE A 55 -1.21 -2.10 5.90
N VAL A 56 -0.91 -3.23 5.25
CA VAL A 56 0.43 -3.49 4.72
C VAL A 56 0.79 -2.52 3.60
N THR A 57 -0.16 -2.17 2.74
CA THR A 57 -0.01 -1.16 1.69
C THR A 57 0.44 0.17 2.30
N MET A 58 -0.33 0.69 3.25
CA MET A 58 -0.06 1.98 3.89
C MET A 58 1.27 1.97 4.65
N CYS A 59 1.57 0.89 5.39
CA CYS A 59 2.86 0.74 6.05
C CYS A 59 4.03 0.71 5.06
N SER A 60 3.86 0.09 3.91
CA SER A 60 4.92 -0.03 2.89
C SER A 60 5.15 1.30 2.18
N ILE A 61 4.09 2.05 1.88
CA ILE A 61 4.17 3.43 1.38
C ILE A 61 4.93 4.30 2.38
N TRP A 62 4.52 4.28 3.65
CA TRP A 62 5.16 5.08 4.70
C TRP A 62 6.67 4.76 4.84
N LYS A 63 7.04 3.47 4.85
CA LYS A 63 8.44 3.05 4.88
C LYS A 63 9.22 3.51 3.64
N HIS A 64 8.64 3.38 2.46
CA HIS A 64 9.29 3.79 1.22
C HIS A 64 9.50 5.32 1.18
N CYS A 65 8.51 6.10 1.59
CA CYS A 65 8.63 7.56 1.70
C CYS A 65 9.71 7.97 2.72
N ASN A 66 9.76 7.33 3.88
CA ASN A 66 10.80 7.60 4.86
C ASN A 66 12.19 7.24 4.33
N ASN A 67 12.32 6.17 3.56
CA ASN A 67 13.58 5.80 2.92
C ASN A 67 14.06 6.89 1.95
N ILE A 68 13.15 7.48 1.18
CA ILE A 68 13.46 8.58 0.25
C ILE A 68 13.87 9.84 1.03
N ILE A 69 13.09 10.23 2.04
CA ILE A 69 13.27 11.50 2.77
C ILE A 69 14.53 11.48 3.65
N PHE A 70 14.74 10.41 4.43
CA PHE A 70 15.76 10.38 5.47
C PHE A 70 17.04 9.66 5.05
N TYR A 71 16.97 8.74 4.08
CA TYR A 71 18.09 7.88 3.71
C TYR A 71 18.56 8.07 2.26
N GLY A 72 18.02 9.08 1.55
CA GLY A 72 18.38 9.36 0.16
C GLY A 72 17.96 8.26 -0.82
N GLY A 73 16.97 7.45 -0.47
CA GLY A 73 16.45 6.40 -1.33
C GLY A 73 15.83 6.95 -2.62
N SER A 74 15.82 6.14 -3.68
CA SER A 74 15.17 6.49 -4.95
C SER A 74 13.68 6.15 -4.94
N LEU A 75 12.90 6.98 -5.63
CA LEU A 75 11.51 6.71 -5.97
C LEU A 75 11.45 5.59 -7.02
N TYR A 76 11.46 4.35 -6.55
CA TYR A 76 11.45 3.17 -7.40
C TYR A 76 10.34 2.21 -6.98
N PHE A 77 9.40 1.98 -7.89
CA PHE A 77 8.25 1.11 -7.65
C PHE A 77 8.66 -0.32 -7.25
N GLY A 78 9.72 -0.88 -7.86
CA GLY A 78 10.21 -2.21 -7.48
C GLY A 78 10.71 -2.29 -6.04
N SER A 79 11.27 -1.20 -5.50
CA SER A 79 11.69 -1.13 -4.09
C SER A 79 10.48 -1.15 -3.15
N TRP A 80 9.44 -0.36 -3.45
CA TRP A 80 8.19 -0.40 -2.70
C TRP A 80 7.50 -1.78 -2.80
N ARG A 81 7.42 -2.36 -4.00
CA ARG A 81 6.82 -3.69 -4.23
C ARG A 81 7.54 -4.75 -3.40
N LYS A 82 8.87 -4.71 -3.33
CA LYS A 82 9.65 -5.61 -2.48
C LYS A 82 9.31 -5.46 -1.00
N ILE A 83 9.27 -4.23 -0.47
CA ILE A 83 8.87 -3.95 0.92
C ILE A 83 7.47 -4.48 1.21
N PHE A 84 6.53 -4.29 0.28
CA PHE A 84 5.17 -4.78 0.38
C PHE A 84 5.12 -6.31 0.43
N MET A 85 5.78 -7.00 -0.51
CA MET A 85 5.81 -8.47 -0.56
C MET A 85 6.43 -9.07 0.69
N ASP A 86 7.53 -8.52 1.18
CA ASP A 86 8.20 -8.98 2.41
C ASP A 86 7.27 -8.82 3.63
N LYS A 87 6.55 -7.71 3.71
CA LYS A 87 5.55 -7.46 4.77
C LYS A 87 4.36 -8.41 4.67
N MET A 88 3.82 -8.62 3.47
CA MET A 88 2.71 -9.56 3.25
C MET A 88 3.11 -10.98 3.62
N LYS A 89 4.32 -11.42 3.27
CA LYS A 89 4.88 -12.71 3.69
C LYS A 89 4.89 -12.82 5.22
N GLY A 90 5.33 -11.78 5.92
CA GLY A 90 5.26 -11.71 7.39
C GLY A 90 3.83 -11.86 7.95
N VAL A 91 2.83 -11.25 7.31
CA VAL A 91 1.41 -11.43 7.67
C VAL A 91 0.98 -12.88 7.46
N THR A 92 1.34 -13.50 6.34
CA THR A 92 0.95 -14.90 6.05
C THR A 92 1.49 -15.91 7.04
N LEU A 93 2.64 -15.64 7.67
CA LEU A 93 3.22 -16.50 8.71
C LEU A 93 2.41 -16.51 10.02
N ARG A 94 1.66 -15.43 10.29
CA ARG A 94 0.86 -15.25 11.52
C ARG A 94 -0.64 -15.40 11.29
N ALA A 95 -1.08 -15.38 10.04
CA ALA A 95 -2.48 -15.48 9.67
C ALA A 95 -3.01 -16.91 9.85
N LYS A 96 -4.31 -17.03 10.16
CA LYS A 96 -5.02 -18.32 10.13
C LYS A 96 -4.91 -18.94 8.73
N PRO A 97 -4.88 -20.29 8.58
CA PRO A 97 -4.70 -20.95 7.29
C PRO A 97 -5.63 -20.42 6.19
N ARG A 98 -6.94 -20.31 6.47
CA ARG A 98 -7.93 -19.77 5.52
C ARG A 98 -7.62 -18.35 5.00
N VAL A 99 -7.05 -17.49 5.86
CA VAL A 99 -6.69 -16.10 5.48
C VAL A 99 -5.38 -16.11 4.70
N LYS A 100 -4.40 -16.91 5.14
CA LYS A 100 -3.14 -17.13 4.43
C LYS A 100 -3.38 -17.60 2.99
N ASP A 101 -4.23 -18.59 2.80
CA ASP A 101 -4.51 -19.16 1.47
C ASP A 101 -5.14 -18.11 0.55
N ARG A 102 -6.10 -17.33 1.07
CA ARG A 102 -6.70 -16.22 0.30
C ARG A 102 -5.69 -15.13 -0.05
N ILE A 103 -4.78 -14.78 0.88
CA ILE A 103 -3.70 -13.83 0.60
C ILE A 103 -2.79 -14.38 -0.50
N ASN A 104 -2.39 -15.64 -0.43
CA ASN A 104 -1.50 -16.24 -1.42
C ASN A 104 -2.16 -16.31 -2.81
N ILE A 105 -3.42 -16.74 -2.89
CA ILE A 105 -4.20 -16.73 -4.15
C ILE A 105 -4.25 -15.32 -4.73
N TRP A 106 -4.57 -14.33 -3.89
CA TRP A 106 -4.63 -12.94 -4.31
C TRP A 106 -3.27 -12.40 -4.78
N LEU A 107 -2.19 -12.66 -4.04
CA LEU A 107 -0.84 -12.26 -4.43
C LEU A 107 -0.41 -12.89 -5.76
N SER A 108 -0.74 -14.16 -6.00
CA SER A 108 -0.45 -14.83 -7.27
C SER A 108 -1.19 -14.20 -8.45
N SER A 109 -2.35 -13.58 -8.22
CA SER A 109 -3.08 -12.85 -9.27
C SER A 109 -2.47 -11.49 -9.63
N LEU A 110 -1.53 -11.00 -8.82
CA LEU A 110 -0.84 -9.71 -9.00
C LEU A 110 0.59 -9.86 -9.54
N LEU A 111 1.10 -11.09 -9.63
CA LEU A 111 2.44 -11.40 -10.15
C LEU A 111 2.37 -11.63 -11.65
#